data_AF-A0A958NA33-F1
#
_entry.id   AF-A0A958NA33-F1
#
_cell.length_a   1.000
_cell.length_b   1.000
_cell.length_c   1.000
_cell.angle_alpha   90.00
_cell.angle_beta   90.00
_cell.angle_gamma   90.00
#
_symmetry.space_group_name_H-M   'P 1'
#
loop_
_entity.id
_entity.type
_entity.pdbx_description
1 polymer ?
#
loop_
_entity_poly.entity_id
_entity_poly.type
_entity_poly.pdbx_seq_one_letter_code
_entity_poly.pdbx_strand_id
1 'polypeptide(L)'
;MKGFLNVLLTVSFAGLAANAAEVQSLTANPQAFDSLYGQESLTGSDYGLKKIKEVKTSDGLLIRYQQTYKGIPVDGYHVIRKISSDNSTNLRGDLVSGLEADLAKGVAHESLVEDYLAKAQSAHLSQAVAKTGWDYSNIRNERSIYIDEAGKAHVAQIVSFFAENLTKGEPSRPVFVYDVATGKLLKSYNALSHEKAHGPGGNEKTGKYFYDGVQHPELNVKIDATGKCAMDAEHVETHNMNHSYWDSKIH
;
A
#
# COMPACT_ATOMS: atom_id res chain seq x y z
N MET A 1 -17.56 -18.30 67.10
CA MET A 1 -16.83 -17.60 66.02
C MET A 1 -16.70 -18.57 64.85
N LYS A 2 -17.46 -18.36 63.77
CA LYS A 2 -17.37 -19.17 62.54
C LYS A 2 -16.51 -18.37 61.54
N GLY A 3 -15.37 -18.92 61.16
CA GLY A 3 -14.47 -18.34 60.16
C GLY A 3 -14.97 -18.64 58.76
N PHE A 4 -15.16 -17.59 57.95
CA PHE A 4 -15.39 -17.71 56.51
C PHE A 4 -14.04 -17.60 55.80
N LEU A 5 -13.66 -18.66 55.10
CA LEU A 5 -12.48 -18.73 54.25
C LEU A 5 -12.90 -18.27 52.84
N ASN A 6 -12.52 -17.06 52.44
CA ASN A 6 -12.73 -16.56 51.09
C ASN A 6 -11.70 -17.17 50.13
N VAL A 7 -12.17 -17.99 49.20
CA VAL A 7 -11.38 -18.48 48.06
C VAL A 7 -11.33 -17.37 47.02
N LEU A 8 -10.14 -16.82 46.78
CA LEU A 8 -9.90 -15.83 45.72
C LEU A 8 -9.71 -16.59 44.40
N LEU A 9 -10.72 -16.58 43.54
CA LEU A 9 -10.65 -17.13 42.19
C LEU A 9 -9.92 -16.13 41.29
N THR A 10 -8.64 -16.35 41.00
CA THR A 10 -7.92 -15.56 39.99
C THR A 10 -8.37 -16.00 38.61
N VAL A 11 -9.21 -15.19 37.97
CA VAL A 11 -9.51 -15.33 36.54
C VAL A 11 -8.31 -14.78 35.78
N SER A 12 -7.44 -15.68 35.32
CA SER A 12 -6.39 -15.34 34.38
C SER A 12 -7.03 -15.02 33.03
N PHE A 13 -7.19 -13.73 32.72
CA PHE A 13 -7.44 -13.29 31.35
C PHE A 13 -6.19 -13.65 30.53
N ALA A 14 -6.29 -14.69 29.71
CA ALA A 14 -5.37 -14.87 28.60
C ALA A 14 -5.59 -13.69 27.65
N GLY A 15 -4.70 -12.71 27.71
CA GLY A 15 -4.71 -11.59 26.78
C GLY A 15 -4.58 -12.12 25.36
N LEU A 16 -5.62 -11.90 24.55
CA LEU A 16 -5.49 -11.84 23.11
C LEU A 16 -4.32 -10.90 22.82
N ALA A 17 -3.33 -11.36 22.05
CA ALA A 17 -2.32 -10.47 21.51
C ALA A 17 -3.06 -9.44 20.64
N ALA A 18 -3.37 -8.28 21.21
CA ALA A 18 -3.77 -7.11 20.46
C ALA A 18 -2.58 -6.77 19.55
N ASN A 19 -2.84 -6.61 18.25
CA ASN A 19 -1.80 -6.21 17.33
C ASN A 19 -1.16 -4.91 17.84
N ALA A 20 0.17 -4.87 17.87
CA ALA A 20 0.89 -3.85 18.63
C ALA A 20 1.39 -2.69 17.75
N ALA A 21 1.52 -2.91 16.44
CA ALA A 21 1.91 -1.84 15.53
C ALA A 21 0.79 -0.80 15.38
N GLU A 22 1.13 0.46 15.64
CA GLU A 22 0.18 1.57 15.60
C GLU A 22 0.64 2.65 14.63
N VAL A 23 -0.21 2.99 13.67
CA VAL A 23 0.03 4.08 12.73
C VAL A 23 -0.36 5.41 13.38
N GLN A 24 0.61 6.30 13.53
CA GLN A 24 0.45 7.62 14.13
C GLN A 24 0.54 8.69 13.03
N SER A 25 -0.53 9.48 12.88
CA SER A 25 -0.51 10.61 11.95
C SER A 25 0.18 11.81 12.57
N LEU A 26 1.23 12.31 11.91
CA LEU A 26 2.03 13.43 12.41
C LEU A 26 1.33 14.78 12.31
N THR A 27 0.24 14.87 11.56
CA THR A 27 -0.61 16.07 11.54
C THR A 27 -1.57 16.08 12.73
N ALA A 28 -2.05 14.91 13.18
CA ALA A 28 -2.94 14.80 14.34
C ALA A 28 -2.18 14.71 15.68
N ASN A 29 -1.03 14.02 15.69
CA ASN A 29 -0.19 13.78 16.86
C ASN A 29 1.30 14.00 16.53
N PRO A 30 1.76 15.27 16.37
CA PRO A 30 3.17 15.58 16.11
C PRO A 30 4.16 15.00 17.15
N GLN A 31 3.72 14.85 18.40
CA GLN A 31 4.49 14.42 19.56
C GLN A 31 4.86 12.94 19.49
N ALA A 32 4.16 12.15 18.67
CA ALA A 32 4.54 10.78 18.35
C ALA A 32 5.95 10.72 17.73
N PHE A 33 6.36 11.74 16.98
CA PHE A 33 7.72 11.82 16.43
C PHE A 33 8.76 11.93 17.54
N ASP A 34 8.58 12.87 18.46
CA ASP A 34 9.52 13.10 19.56
C ASP A 34 9.57 11.89 20.51
N SER A 35 8.44 11.20 20.68
CA SER A 35 8.36 9.99 21.51
C SER A 35 9.17 8.83 20.93
N LEU A 36 9.28 8.74 19.61
CA LEU A 36 9.94 7.62 18.92
C LEU A 36 11.41 7.91 18.57
N TYR A 37 11.74 9.18 18.26
CA TYR A 37 13.07 9.58 17.79
C TYR A 37 13.83 10.49 18.77
N GLY A 38 13.18 11.01 19.82
CA GLY A 38 13.75 12.01 20.73
C GLY A 38 14.18 13.30 20.01
N GLN A 39 14.71 14.28 20.75
CA GLN A 39 15.22 15.51 20.14
C GLN A 39 16.57 15.34 19.42
N GLU A 40 17.33 14.25 19.64
CA GLU A 40 18.68 14.10 19.04
C GLU A 40 19.14 12.66 18.68
N SER A 41 18.32 11.61 18.77
CA SER A 41 18.84 10.25 18.48
C SER A 41 18.45 9.74 17.09
N LEU A 42 19.23 10.14 16.09
CA LEU A 42 19.25 9.48 14.77
C LEU A 42 20.14 8.23 14.75
N THR A 43 20.71 7.84 15.89
CA THR A 43 21.66 6.74 16.01
C THR A 43 21.58 6.14 17.42
N GLY A 44 20.72 5.13 17.63
CA GLY A 44 20.71 4.39 18.91
C GLY A 44 19.42 3.63 19.23
N SER A 45 18.28 4.01 18.65
CA SER A 45 17.04 3.24 18.75
C SER A 45 16.92 2.23 17.60
N ASP A 46 16.11 1.18 17.80
CA ASP A 46 15.76 0.27 16.71
C ASP A 46 15.06 1.03 15.56
N TYR A 47 14.39 2.13 15.86
CA TYR A 47 13.76 2.99 14.86
C TYR A 47 14.77 3.94 14.20
N GLY A 48 14.63 4.14 12.89
CA GLY A 48 15.48 5.06 12.14
C GLY A 48 14.73 5.82 11.06
N LEU A 49 15.36 6.88 10.54
CA LEU A 49 14.86 7.69 9.43
C LEU A 49 15.93 7.80 8.35
N LYS A 50 15.66 7.22 7.18
CA LYS A 50 16.52 7.35 6.00
C LYS A 50 15.98 8.46 5.11
N LYS A 51 16.76 9.52 4.87
CA LYS A 51 16.39 10.55 3.88
C LYS A 51 16.29 9.93 2.49
N ILE A 52 15.14 10.06 1.84
CA ILE A 52 14.89 9.51 0.48
C ILE A 52 14.66 10.59 -0.57
N LYS A 53 14.21 11.79 -0.18
CA LYS A 53 14.06 12.93 -1.11
C LYS A 53 14.21 14.25 -0.38
N GLU A 54 14.77 15.23 -1.08
CA GLU A 54 14.90 16.60 -0.61
C GLU A 54 14.56 17.56 -1.76
N VAL A 55 13.72 18.55 -1.49
CA VAL A 55 13.23 19.53 -2.48
C VAL A 55 13.29 20.92 -1.87
N LYS A 56 14.02 21.82 -2.52
CA LYS A 56 13.97 23.25 -2.22
C LYS A 56 12.73 23.85 -2.87
N THR A 57 11.99 24.65 -2.11
CA THR A 57 10.78 25.37 -2.54
C THR A 57 10.97 26.87 -2.26
N SER A 58 10.09 27.72 -2.79
CA SER A 58 10.05 29.15 -2.44
C SER A 58 9.89 29.38 -0.94
N ASP A 59 9.17 28.45 -0.29
CA ASP A 59 8.73 28.57 1.11
C ASP A 59 9.64 27.79 2.07
N GLY A 60 10.81 27.32 1.61
CA GLY A 60 11.79 26.58 2.40
C GLY A 60 12.12 25.19 1.84
N LEU A 61 12.50 24.26 2.71
CA LEU A 61 12.99 22.92 2.37
C LEU A 61 11.97 21.84 2.74
N LEU A 62 11.66 20.94 1.81
CA LEU A 62 10.87 19.73 2.05
C LEU A 62 11.79 18.51 2.01
N ILE A 63 11.82 17.74 3.09
CA ILE A 63 12.58 16.50 3.20
C ILE A 63 11.63 15.34 3.46
N ARG A 64 11.70 14.29 2.63
CA ARG A 64 10.98 13.04 2.84
C ARG A 64 11.93 11.98 3.41
N TYR A 65 11.52 11.37 4.50
CA TYR A 65 12.20 10.28 5.18
C TYR A 65 11.40 8.99 5.07
N GLN A 66 12.12 7.90 4.82
CA GLN A 66 11.64 6.53 4.98
C GLN A 66 11.89 6.10 6.42
N GLN A 67 10.83 5.72 7.13
CA GLN A 67 10.97 5.09 8.43
C GLN A 67 11.60 3.70 8.27
N THR A 68 12.49 3.36 9.19
CA THR A 68 13.09 2.03 9.32
C THR A 68 12.92 1.49 10.73
N TYR A 69 12.93 0.18 10.89
CA TYR A 69 13.08 -0.51 12.16
C TYR A 69 14.12 -1.62 12.02
N LYS A 70 15.15 -1.58 12.88
CA LYS A 70 16.40 -2.34 12.77
C LYS A 70 17.03 -2.28 11.38
N GLY A 71 16.94 -1.10 10.74
CA GLY A 71 17.45 -0.85 9.38
C GLY A 71 16.57 -1.34 8.24
N ILE A 72 15.48 -2.07 8.49
CA ILE A 72 14.52 -2.49 7.46
C ILE A 72 13.49 -1.38 7.23
N PRO A 73 13.20 -0.98 5.98
CA PRO A 73 12.20 0.03 5.69
C PRO A 73 10.80 -0.41 6.12
N VAL A 74 9.95 0.54 6.49
CA VAL A 74 8.52 0.32 6.79
C VAL A 74 7.71 0.78 5.58
N ASP A 75 7.07 -0.17 4.88
CA ASP A 75 6.41 0.10 3.59
C ASP A 75 5.17 0.98 3.74
N GLY A 76 4.97 1.91 2.81
CA GLY A 76 3.78 2.76 2.76
C GLY A 76 3.78 3.97 3.70
N TYR A 77 4.70 4.06 4.66
CA TYR A 77 4.73 5.15 5.65
C TYR A 77 5.99 6.02 5.52
N HIS A 78 5.78 7.34 5.58
CA HIS A 78 6.84 8.31 5.39
C HIS A 78 6.66 9.52 6.30
N VAL A 79 7.79 10.04 6.78
CA VAL A 79 7.84 11.31 7.51
C VAL A 79 8.27 12.41 6.55
N ILE A 80 7.48 13.48 6.46
CA ILE A 80 7.79 14.66 5.66
C ILE A 80 8.09 15.81 6.61
N ARG A 81 9.31 16.32 6.57
CA ARG A 81 9.74 17.51 7.32
C ARG A 81 9.76 18.72 6.39
N LYS A 82 8.95 19.74 6.71
CA LYS A 82 9.04 21.07 6.10
C LYS A 82 9.84 21.97 7.02
N ILE A 83 10.92 22.55 6.53
CA ILE A 83 11.69 23.61 7.19
C ILE A 83 11.40 24.89 6.42
N SER A 84 10.60 25.77 6.99
CA SER A 84 10.22 27.04 6.37
C SER A 84 11.41 28.02 6.36
N SER A 85 11.32 29.09 5.58
CA SER A 85 12.38 30.11 5.49
C SER A 85 12.63 30.86 6.81
N ASP A 86 11.66 30.89 7.72
CA ASP A 86 11.79 31.41 9.09
C ASP A 86 12.38 30.39 10.09
N ASN A 87 12.89 29.26 9.58
CA ASN A 87 13.36 28.08 10.32
C ASN A 87 12.28 27.34 11.13
N SER A 88 11.00 27.67 11.00
CA SER A 88 9.92 26.87 11.58
C SER A 88 9.89 25.48 10.95
N THR A 89 9.71 24.45 11.77
CA THR A 89 9.62 23.05 11.32
C THR A 89 8.20 22.53 11.47
N ASN A 90 7.69 21.88 10.44
CA ASN A 90 6.42 21.14 10.49
C ASN A 90 6.63 19.70 10.00
N LEU A 91 5.92 18.77 10.63
CA LEU A 91 5.92 17.35 10.27
C LEU A 91 4.60 16.97 9.62
N ARG A 92 4.66 16.09 8.62
CA ARG A 92 3.50 15.51 7.93
C ARG A 92 3.77 14.04 7.60
N GLY A 93 2.70 13.36 7.19
CA GLY A 93 2.72 11.92 6.92
C GLY A 93 2.49 11.15 8.20
N ASP A 94 2.89 9.88 8.16
CA ASP A 94 2.57 8.91 9.19
C ASP A 94 3.83 8.16 9.61
N LEU A 95 3.88 7.75 10.87
CA LEU A 95 4.89 6.84 11.41
C LEU A 95 4.22 5.63 12.05
N VAL A 96 4.98 4.57 12.24
CA VAL A 96 4.51 3.36 12.92
C VAL A 96 5.31 3.16 14.21
N SER A 97 4.62 2.97 15.33
CA SER A 97 5.21 2.60 16.63
C SER A 97 4.79 1.19 17.04
N GLY A 98 5.39 0.63 18.10
CA GLY A 98 5.01 -0.69 18.65
C GLY A 98 5.48 -1.90 17.84
N LEU A 99 6.31 -1.70 16.81
CA LEU A 99 6.85 -2.77 15.96
C LEU A 99 7.63 -3.83 16.76
N GLU A 100 8.28 -3.45 17.85
CA GLU A 100 9.07 -4.34 18.70
C GLU A 100 8.27 -5.49 19.31
N ALA A 101 6.98 -5.30 19.58
CA ALA A 101 6.12 -6.32 20.19
C ALA A 101 5.67 -7.37 19.17
N ASP A 102 5.40 -6.94 17.92
CA ASP A 102 5.03 -7.84 16.83
C ASP A 102 6.26 -8.56 16.23
N LEU A 103 7.40 -7.88 16.16
CA LEU A 103 8.64 -8.36 15.55
C LEU A 103 9.64 -8.96 16.56
N ALA A 104 9.18 -9.24 17.79
CA ALA A 104 10.00 -9.73 18.91
C ALA A 104 10.76 -11.04 18.62
N LYS A 105 10.25 -11.89 17.72
CA LYS A 105 10.92 -13.14 17.28
C LYS A 105 12.09 -12.92 16.32
N GLY A 106 12.39 -11.68 15.96
CA GLY A 106 13.60 -11.29 15.28
C GLY A 106 13.36 -10.84 13.85
N VAL A 107 13.80 -9.61 13.57
CA VAL A 107 13.91 -9.03 12.22
C VAL A 107 14.97 -9.74 11.37
N ALA A 108 15.83 -10.54 12.01
CA ALA A 108 16.91 -11.32 11.43
C ALA A 108 16.49 -12.73 10.98
N HIS A 109 15.19 -13.02 10.84
CA HIS A 109 14.78 -14.25 10.15
C HIS A 109 15.47 -14.26 8.78
N GLU A 110 16.52 -15.09 8.68
CA GLU A 110 17.15 -15.48 7.43
C GLU A 110 15.97 -15.79 6.52
N SER A 111 15.92 -15.08 5.39
CA SER A 111 14.93 -15.38 4.38
C SER A 111 14.93 -16.89 4.24
N LEU A 112 13.77 -17.55 4.34
CA LEU A 112 13.64 -18.84 3.70
C LEU A 112 14.32 -18.69 2.33
N VAL A 113 15.16 -19.64 1.92
CA VAL A 113 15.81 -19.62 0.61
C VAL A 113 14.73 -19.88 -0.45
N GLU A 114 13.70 -19.04 -0.46
CA GLU A 114 12.59 -18.98 -1.39
C GLU A 114 12.93 -17.91 -2.41
N ASP A 115 12.87 -18.30 -3.68
CA ASP A 115 12.86 -17.34 -4.76
C ASP A 115 11.47 -16.66 -4.83
N TYR A 116 11.32 -15.57 -4.09
CA TYR A 116 10.08 -14.80 -4.06
C TYR A 116 9.69 -14.23 -5.44
N LEU A 117 10.66 -14.01 -6.34
CA LEU A 117 10.35 -13.57 -7.70
C LEU A 117 9.69 -14.70 -8.48
N ALA A 118 10.27 -15.90 -8.47
CA ALA A 118 9.67 -17.07 -9.13
C ALA A 118 8.31 -17.42 -8.52
N LYS A 119 8.16 -17.29 -7.19
CA LYS A 119 6.88 -17.49 -6.48
C LYS A 119 5.84 -16.46 -6.90
N ALA A 120 6.21 -15.19 -7.01
CA ALA A 120 5.34 -14.11 -7.48
C ALA A 120 4.94 -14.27 -8.95
N GLN A 121 5.87 -14.65 -9.84
CA GLN A 121 5.56 -14.93 -11.24
C GLN A 121 4.63 -16.15 -11.38
N SER A 122 4.84 -17.19 -10.57
CA SER A 122 3.95 -18.35 -10.53
C SER A 122 2.55 -17.98 -10.04
N ALA A 123 2.46 -17.15 -8.99
CA ALA A 123 1.19 -16.64 -8.49
C ALA A 123 0.48 -15.78 -9.54
N HIS A 124 1.19 -14.90 -10.24
CA HIS A 124 0.66 -14.13 -11.36
C HIS A 124 0.11 -15.05 -12.46
N LEU A 125 0.87 -16.05 -12.91
CA LEU A 125 0.42 -17.02 -13.90
C LEU A 125 -0.80 -17.83 -13.44
N SER A 126 -0.94 -18.10 -12.14
CA SER A 126 -2.11 -18.80 -11.61
C SER A 126 -3.40 -17.97 -11.77
N GLN A 127 -3.29 -16.65 -11.64
CA GLN A 127 -4.39 -15.69 -11.76
C GLN A 127 -4.65 -15.26 -13.22
N ALA A 128 -3.63 -15.30 -14.08
CA ALA A 128 -3.71 -14.89 -15.48
C ALA A 128 -4.56 -15.83 -16.34
N VAL A 129 -5.27 -15.28 -17.34
CA VAL A 129 -6.01 -16.08 -18.33
C VAL A 129 -5.05 -16.83 -19.25
N ALA A 130 -4.04 -16.15 -19.78
CA ALA A 130 -2.95 -16.78 -20.52
C ALA A 130 -1.90 -17.35 -19.57
N LYS A 131 -1.43 -18.58 -19.83
CA LYS A 131 -0.40 -19.24 -19.02
C LYS A 131 1.02 -19.11 -19.59
N THR A 132 1.16 -18.57 -20.80
CA THR A 132 2.42 -18.41 -21.52
C THR A 132 2.43 -17.09 -22.30
N GLY A 133 3.60 -16.70 -22.82
CA GLY A 133 3.77 -15.47 -23.62
C GLY A 133 3.88 -14.19 -22.80
N TRP A 134 4.21 -14.31 -21.51
CA TRP A 134 4.41 -13.19 -20.60
C TRP A 134 5.86 -12.70 -20.65
N ASP A 135 6.03 -11.39 -20.81
CA ASP A 135 7.27 -10.69 -20.54
C ASP A 135 7.19 -9.99 -19.18
N TYR A 136 8.27 -10.08 -18.41
CA TYR A 136 8.37 -9.48 -17.08
C TYR A 136 9.52 -8.49 -17.04
N SER A 137 9.22 -7.23 -16.71
CA SER A 137 10.20 -6.16 -16.64
C SER A 137 9.95 -5.27 -15.42
N ASN A 138 10.85 -4.29 -15.18
CA ASN A 138 10.77 -3.39 -14.03
C ASN A 138 10.57 -4.13 -12.69
N ILE A 139 11.36 -5.18 -12.49
CA ILE A 139 11.26 -6.06 -11.33
C ILE A 139 11.80 -5.34 -10.09
N ARG A 140 10.98 -5.31 -9.05
CA ARG A 140 11.29 -4.89 -7.70
C ARG A 140 11.11 -6.09 -6.78
N ASN A 141 12.11 -6.37 -5.95
CA ASN A 141 12.09 -7.47 -5.00
C ASN A 141 12.80 -7.02 -3.72
N GLU A 142 12.04 -6.50 -2.77
CA GLU A 142 12.59 -5.80 -1.60
C GLU A 142 12.04 -6.32 -0.28
N ARG A 143 12.92 -6.42 0.72
CA ARG A 143 12.55 -6.75 2.09
C ARG A 143 12.11 -5.49 2.81
N SER A 144 10.91 -5.51 3.38
CA SER A 144 10.29 -4.36 4.08
C SER A 144 9.45 -4.84 5.26
N ILE A 145 9.06 -3.93 6.14
CA ILE A 145 8.06 -4.17 7.18
C ILE A 145 6.71 -3.78 6.60
N TYR A 146 5.78 -4.72 6.58
CA TYR A 146 4.41 -4.54 6.13
C TYR A 146 3.46 -4.60 7.33
N ILE A 147 2.53 -3.66 7.42
CA ILE A 147 1.46 -3.65 8.42
C ILE A 147 0.21 -4.23 7.77
N ASP A 148 -0.30 -5.33 8.30
CA ASP A 148 -1.51 -5.96 7.76
C ASP A 148 -2.78 -5.20 8.14
N GLU A 149 -3.92 -5.61 7.59
CA GLU A 149 -5.22 -4.98 7.84
C GLU A 149 -5.68 -5.10 9.31
N ALA A 150 -5.09 -6.03 10.08
CA ALA A 150 -5.36 -6.17 11.50
C ALA A 150 -4.47 -5.25 12.36
N GLY A 151 -3.50 -4.55 11.75
CA GLY A 151 -2.53 -3.71 12.44
C GLY A 151 -1.32 -4.49 12.95
N LYS A 152 -1.06 -5.69 12.44
CA LYS A 152 0.10 -6.49 12.83
C LYS A 152 1.29 -6.20 11.92
N ALA A 153 2.47 -5.99 12.50
CA ALA A 153 3.69 -5.88 11.72
C ALA A 153 4.27 -7.24 11.30
N HIS A 154 4.68 -7.31 10.03
CA HIS A 154 5.34 -8.45 9.43
C HIS A 154 6.65 -8.02 8.77
N VAL A 155 7.73 -8.79 8.93
CA VAL A 155 8.85 -8.68 7.99
C VAL A 155 8.43 -9.42 6.72
N ALA A 156 8.34 -8.68 5.61
CA ALA A 156 7.79 -9.16 4.37
C ALA A 156 8.76 -8.97 3.19
N GLN A 157 8.65 -9.85 2.20
CA GLN A 157 9.21 -9.63 0.87
C GLN A 157 8.13 -9.04 -0.03
N ILE A 158 8.36 -7.85 -0.54
CA ILE A 158 7.47 -7.15 -1.48
C ILE A 158 8.05 -7.31 -2.88
N VAL A 159 7.35 -8.05 -3.72
CA VAL A 159 7.71 -8.28 -5.11
C VAL A 159 6.73 -7.56 -6.01
N SER A 160 7.25 -6.75 -6.93
CA SER A 160 6.45 -6.10 -7.97
C SER A 160 7.17 -6.18 -9.30
N PHE A 161 6.43 -6.29 -10.38
CA PHE A 161 6.97 -6.25 -11.74
C PHE A 161 5.91 -5.72 -12.69
N PHE A 162 6.34 -5.20 -13.84
CA PHE A 162 5.46 -5.02 -14.98
C PHE A 162 5.37 -6.35 -15.73
N ALA A 163 4.14 -6.79 -16.02
CA ALA A 163 3.88 -8.01 -16.77
C ALA A 163 3.01 -7.68 -17.98
N GLU A 164 3.43 -8.11 -19.15
CA GLU A 164 2.67 -7.92 -20.39
C GLU A 164 2.61 -9.24 -21.16
N ASN A 165 1.42 -9.59 -21.64
CA ASN A 165 1.29 -10.71 -22.58
C ASN A 165 1.56 -10.22 -24.01
N LEU A 166 2.66 -10.66 -24.61
CA LEU A 166 3.10 -10.20 -25.94
C LEU A 166 2.14 -10.56 -27.09
N THR A 167 1.25 -11.53 -26.88
CA THR A 167 0.27 -11.96 -27.89
C THR A 167 -1.11 -11.37 -27.68
N LYS A 168 -1.45 -10.96 -26.46
CA LYS A 168 -2.79 -10.50 -26.09
C LYS A 168 -2.87 -9.02 -25.71
N GLY A 169 -1.75 -8.37 -25.42
CA GLY A 169 -1.74 -6.97 -24.98
C GLY A 169 -2.42 -6.78 -23.63
N GLU A 170 -2.12 -7.66 -22.66
CA GLU A 170 -2.67 -7.64 -21.30
C GLU A 170 -1.61 -7.09 -20.31
N PRO A 171 -1.46 -5.76 -20.14
CA PRO A 171 -0.49 -5.19 -19.21
C PRO A 171 -1.02 -5.21 -17.77
N SER A 172 -0.15 -5.52 -16.83
CA SER A 172 -0.42 -5.40 -15.40
C SER A 172 0.84 -5.02 -14.64
N ARG A 173 0.68 -4.55 -13.41
CA ARG A 173 1.78 -4.33 -12.47
C ARG A 173 1.50 -5.04 -11.15
N PRO A 174 1.59 -6.38 -11.12
CA PRO A 174 1.31 -7.13 -9.90
C PRO A 174 2.23 -6.71 -8.77
N VAL A 175 1.70 -6.75 -7.55
CA VAL A 175 2.43 -6.64 -6.30
C VAL A 175 2.02 -7.83 -5.43
N PHE A 176 3.01 -8.51 -4.86
CA PHE A 176 2.84 -9.61 -3.92
C PHE A 176 3.65 -9.32 -2.67
N VAL A 177 3.01 -9.44 -1.51
CA VAL A 177 3.62 -9.25 -0.19
C VAL A 177 3.62 -10.59 0.52
N TYR A 178 4.80 -11.16 0.75
CA TYR A 178 4.95 -12.45 1.43
C TYR A 178 5.58 -12.27 2.81
N ASP A 179 5.00 -12.89 3.82
CA ASP A 179 5.61 -13.00 5.15
C ASP A 179 6.92 -13.80 5.05
N VAL A 180 8.03 -13.23 5.52
CA VAL A 180 9.35 -13.88 5.41
C VAL A 180 9.51 -15.07 6.35
N ALA A 181 8.85 -15.04 7.51
CA ALA A 181 8.96 -16.10 8.50
C ALA A 181 8.14 -17.33 8.11
N THR A 182 6.99 -17.14 7.48
CA THR A 182 6.07 -18.24 7.13
C THR A 182 5.95 -18.52 5.64
N GLY A 183 6.46 -17.66 4.77
CA GLY A 183 6.27 -17.73 3.32
C GLY A 183 4.83 -17.50 2.86
N LYS A 184 3.95 -17.01 3.74
CA LYS A 184 2.51 -16.84 3.47
C LYS A 184 2.28 -15.58 2.63
N LEU A 185 1.41 -15.65 1.63
CA LEU A 185 0.93 -14.45 0.93
C LEU A 185 0.05 -13.61 1.88
N LEU A 186 0.51 -12.41 2.21
CA LEU A 186 -0.19 -11.44 3.07
C LEU A 186 -1.11 -10.54 2.25
N LYS A 187 -0.64 -10.06 1.10
CA LYS A 187 -1.39 -9.17 0.21
C LYS A 187 -0.99 -9.42 -1.25
N SER A 188 -1.96 -9.29 -2.15
CA SER A 188 -1.73 -9.26 -3.59
C SER A 188 -2.67 -8.26 -4.25
N TYR A 189 -2.17 -7.45 -5.18
CA TYR A 189 -2.95 -6.48 -5.93
C TYR A 189 -2.25 -6.08 -7.24
N ASN A 190 -2.99 -5.48 -8.17
CA ASN A 190 -2.43 -4.87 -9.38
C ASN A 190 -2.23 -3.36 -9.13
N ALA A 191 -0.98 -2.89 -9.20
CA ALA A 191 -0.60 -1.49 -9.00
C ALA A 191 -0.44 -0.72 -10.31
N LEU A 192 -0.95 -1.25 -11.42
CA LEU A 192 -1.03 -0.50 -12.67
C LEU A 192 -2.13 0.54 -12.50
N SER A 193 -1.77 1.82 -12.60
CA SER A 193 -2.75 2.90 -12.51
C SER A 193 -3.74 2.76 -13.65
N HIS A 194 -4.99 2.44 -13.30
CA HIS A 194 -6.11 2.48 -14.22
C HIS A 194 -7.00 3.65 -13.83
N GLU A 195 -7.37 4.46 -14.80
CA GLU A 195 -8.25 5.60 -14.56
C GLU A 195 -9.70 5.10 -14.59
N LYS A 196 -10.48 5.54 -13.60
CA LYS A 196 -11.88 5.16 -13.42
C LYS A 196 -12.73 6.41 -13.58
N ALA A 197 -13.83 6.30 -14.33
CA ALA A 197 -14.76 7.39 -14.53
C ALA A 197 -16.05 7.16 -13.74
N HIS A 198 -16.61 8.26 -13.23
CA HIS A 198 -17.93 8.29 -12.59
C HIS A 198 -18.95 8.89 -13.54
N GLY A 199 -20.16 8.35 -13.56
CA GLY A 199 -21.20 8.90 -14.44
C GLY A 199 -22.60 8.38 -14.14
N PRO A 200 -23.64 9.13 -14.55
CA PRO A 200 -25.01 8.66 -14.45
C PRO A 200 -25.33 7.63 -15.55
N GLY A 201 -26.28 6.75 -15.25
CA GLY A 201 -26.89 5.81 -16.19
C GLY A 201 -28.41 5.78 -16.04
N GLY A 202 -29.07 5.01 -16.91
CA GLY A 202 -30.52 4.81 -16.92
C GLY A 202 -31.28 5.69 -17.92
N ASN A 203 -32.60 5.52 -17.95
CA ASN A 203 -33.52 6.26 -18.81
C ASN A 203 -34.85 6.51 -18.08
N GLU A 204 -35.81 7.16 -18.75
CA GLU A 204 -37.12 7.51 -18.17
C GLU A 204 -37.90 6.30 -17.62
N LYS A 205 -37.71 5.11 -18.19
CA LYS A 205 -38.40 3.89 -17.77
C LYS A 205 -37.76 3.25 -16.54
N THR A 206 -36.43 3.24 -16.48
CA THR A 206 -35.68 2.56 -15.41
C THR A 206 -35.32 3.48 -14.25
N GLY A 207 -35.49 4.80 -14.42
CA GLY A 207 -34.94 5.80 -13.53
C GLY A 207 -33.43 5.97 -13.72
N LYS A 208 -32.89 7.01 -13.07
CA LYS A 208 -31.47 7.36 -13.09
C LYS A 208 -30.72 6.62 -11.99
N TYR A 209 -29.57 6.05 -12.31
CA TYR A 209 -28.63 5.45 -11.35
C TYR A 209 -27.21 5.97 -11.62
N PHE A 210 -26.23 5.63 -10.77
CA PHE A 210 -24.85 6.11 -10.89
C PHE A 210 -23.81 4.99 -10.87
N TYR A 211 -22.78 5.13 -11.71
CA TYR A 211 -21.54 4.36 -11.66
C TYR A 211 -20.53 5.12 -10.80
N ASP A 212 -20.63 4.99 -9.48
CA ASP A 212 -19.87 5.73 -8.47
C ASP A 212 -19.14 4.82 -7.48
N GLY A 213 -19.12 3.52 -7.75
CA GLY A 213 -18.57 2.49 -6.87
C GLY A 213 -19.49 2.13 -5.69
N VAL A 214 -20.62 2.82 -5.50
CA VAL A 214 -21.60 2.58 -4.42
C VAL A 214 -22.84 1.88 -4.98
N GLN A 215 -23.50 2.49 -5.97
CA GLN A 215 -24.69 1.89 -6.62
C GLN A 215 -24.27 0.89 -7.70
N HIS A 216 -23.31 1.27 -8.52
CA HIS A 216 -22.73 0.43 -9.58
C HIS A 216 -21.21 0.61 -9.66
N PRO A 217 -20.46 -0.44 -10.08
CA PRO A 217 -19.02 -0.34 -10.27
C PRO A 217 -18.62 0.83 -11.18
N GLU A 218 -17.50 1.48 -10.90
CA GLU A 218 -17.00 2.59 -11.72
C GLU A 218 -16.66 2.15 -13.15
N LEU A 219 -16.73 3.10 -14.09
CA LEU A 219 -16.47 2.83 -15.50
C LEU A 219 -14.98 2.78 -15.78
N ASN A 220 -14.55 1.79 -16.56
CA ASN A 220 -13.17 1.71 -17.03
C ASN A 220 -12.95 2.72 -18.17
N VAL A 221 -11.90 3.53 -18.07
CA VAL A 221 -11.50 4.48 -19.12
C VAL A 221 -10.00 4.44 -19.38
N LYS A 222 -9.59 4.90 -20.56
CA LYS A 222 -8.20 5.25 -20.86
C LYS A 222 -8.03 6.76 -20.80
N ILE A 223 -6.86 7.21 -20.36
CA ILE A 223 -6.46 8.62 -20.45
C ILE A 223 -5.29 8.71 -21.42
N ASP A 224 -5.39 9.60 -22.40
CA ASP A 224 -4.28 9.88 -23.29
C ASP A 224 -3.21 10.77 -22.63
N ALA A 225 -2.06 10.94 -23.27
CA ALA A 225 -0.96 11.74 -22.75
C ALA A 225 -1.31 13.23 -22.51
N THR A 226 -2.46 13.71 -23.01
CA THR A 226 -2.94 15.09 -22.84
C THR A 226 -3.93 15.23 -21.67
N GLY A 227 -4.26 14.14 -20.99
CA GLY A 227 -5.22 14.12 -19.89
C GLY A 227 -6.67 13.96 -20.34
N LYS A 228 -6.91 13.58 -21.61
CA LYS A 228 -8.26 13.36 -22.12
C LYS A 228 -8.69 11.93 -21.81
N CYS A 229 -9.79 11.78 -21.08
CA CYS A 229 -10.44 10.50 -20.85
C CYS A 229 -11.18 10.04 -22.11
N ALA A 230 -11.10 8.74 -22.38
CA ALA A 230 -11.81 8.06 -23.45
C ALA A 230 -12.48 6.80 -22.89
N MET A 231 -13.73 6.55 -23.27
CA MET A 231 -14.51 5.35 -22.97
C MET A 231 -14.06 4.15 -23.82
N ASP A 232 -12.75 3.93 -23.83
CA ASP A 232 -12.03 2.82 -24.45
C ASP A 232 -11.43 1.99 -23.31
N ALA A 233 -11.97 0.78 -23.12
CA ALA A 233 -11.52 -0.20 -22.16
C ALA A 233 -11.05 -1.47 -22.88
N GLU A 234 -10.27 -2.31 -22.20
CA GLU A 234 -9.63 -3.52 -22.75
C GLU A 234 -10.54 -4.39 -23.63
N HIS A 235 -11.81 -4.53 -23.25
CA HIS A 235 -12.78 -5.40 -23.93
C HIS A 235 -13.93 -4.65 -24.61
N VAL A 236 -14.04 -3.33 -24.41
CA VAL A 236 -15.19 -2.53 -24.87
C VAL A 236 -14.74 -1.13 -25.24
N GLU A 237 -15.06 -0.72 -26.46
CA GLU A 237 -14.86 0.64 -26.95
C GLU A 237 -16.22 1.28 -27.21
N THR A 238 -16.46 2.44 -26.60
CA THR A 238 -17.70 3.19 -26.80
C THR A 238 -17.48 4.27 -27.85
N HIS A 239 -18.17 4.13 -28.97
CA HIS A 239 -18.14 5.09 -30.07
C HIS A 239 -19.34 6.03 -29.99
N ASN A 240 -19.08 7.33 -29.89
CA ASN A 240 -20.08 8.36 -30.09
C ASN A 240 -20.30 8.58 -31.59
N MET A 241 -21.46 8.13 -32.07
CA MET A 241 -21.88 8.31 -33.46
C MET A 241 -22.30 9.75 -33.79
N ASN A 242 -22.56 10.60 -32.79
CA ASN A 242 -23.06 11.97 -32.96
C ASN A 242 -24.25 12.08 -33.96
N HIS A 243 -25.19 11.14 -33.88
CA HIS A 243 -26.34 11.00 -34.79
C HIS A 243 -25.99 10.74 -36.27
N SER A 244 -24.75 10.34 -36.57
CA SER A 244 -24.30 9.94 -37.90
C SER A 244 -24.41 8.43 -38.10
N TYR A 245 -24.39 7.99 -39.36
CA TYR A 245 -24.32 6.59 -39.76
C TYR A 245 -22.89 6.13 -40.09
N TRP A 246 -21.93 7.05 -40.15
CA TRP A 246 -20.51 6.81 -40.41
C TRP A 246 -19.63 7.84 -39.67
N ASP A 247 -18.33 7.57 -39.56
CA ASP A 247 -17.31 8.44 -38.93
C ASP A 247 -17.53 8.66 -37.42
N SER A 248 -17.45 7.57 -36.65
CA SER A 248 -17.55 7.62 -35.19
C SER A 248 -16.25 8.07 -34.52
N LYS A 249 -16.37 8.61 -33.31
CA LYS A 249 -15.22 8.89 -32.44
C LYS A 249 -15.40 8.21 -31.11
N ILE A 250 -14.31 7.75 -30.53
CA ILE A 250 -14.30 7.27 -29.15
C ILE A 250 -14.81 8.40 -28.25
N HIS A 251 -15.79 8.05 -27.41
CA HIS A 251 -16.43 8.99 -26.48
C HIS A 251 -15.45 9.45 -25.41
#